data_AF-A0A7C6W6Z5-F1
#
_entry.id   AF-A0A7C6W6Z5-F1
#
_cell.length_a   1.000
_cell.length_b   1.000
_cell.length_c   1.000
_cell.angle_alpha   90.00
_cell.angle_beta   90.00
_cell.angle_gamma   90.00
#
_symmetry.space_group_name_H-M   'P 1'
#
loop_
_entity.id
_entity.type
_entity.pdbx_description
1 polymer ?
#
loop_
_entity_poly.entity_id
_entity_poly.type
_entity_poly.pdbx_seq_one_letter_code
_entity_poly.pdbx_strand_id
1 'polypeptide(L)'
;MKNKTTKKTLIGGQAVMEGVMMRGVSSMALAVRDPEGNLLLKTERLKKTKGVIRKIPIVRGAVMFFQTLIMGVKTLLKSAEVFSEEEGESELSASAAFFAMFLGLALSIVLFMFLPSLISDGVNYLTYKWWGYKSNVLTSVIEGVTRIIIFLAYLIMVSFVKDIKRTFMYHGAEHKTINCYEKGYELTIDNVKKCSRLHDRCGTTFLFLVMIVSIILFTASNALFAYLAGLNSRLGFFSAWYGKLIIRLFLLPLVAGLSYELLKLLALMPNYWFIKILKAPGLALQFLTTKEPDNDMIEVAIKAFDAVDRMDKDPNVPSVDWDEMDFKEIQEQFTNSLEQAGIDSSEADWIFCHILKTKRVGLKTIKHIKRSQYYAAKKILNQRIQQKQPLQYLLGDTNFCGHTIKVNKNVLIPRFETEVLADLCLKKAQELAQAGKQPKILDLGTGSGCIAVVLADAIKSAQITASDISKAALNTAIENFKPYQNITAIESDLFGNISGQFDIIVTNPPYVKTGELANLPFEVKQEPKKALDGGEDGLSIIRRIINDAHKFLVEGGYLMMEVGIGQPEIIQEIIKNQYSDYYHNIEITKDLDGIERVITLKKV
;
A
#
# COMPACT_ATOMS: atom_id res chain seq x y z
N MET A 1 -28.51 45.19 -2.69
CA MET A 1 -28.02 44.04 -1.90
C MET A 1 -28.85 43.94 -0.62
N LYS A 2 -29.83 43.02 -0.53
CA LYS A 2 -30.67 42.84 0.67
C LYS A 2 -29.91 41.99 1.70
N ASN A 3 -29.89 42.42 2.96
CA ASN A 3 -29.28 41.72 4.10
C ASN A 3 -29.89 40.31 4.26
N LYS A 4 -29.18 39.29 3.79
CA LYS A 4 -29.41 37.89 4.19
C LYS A 4 -28.65 37.64 5.51
N THR A 5 -29.26 36.88 6.41
CA THR A 5 -28.68 36.48 7.71
C THR A 5 -27.29 35.87 7.54
N THR A 6 -26.31 36.39 8.25
CA THR A 6 -24.93 35.88 8.31
C THR A 6 -24.91 34.46 8.86
N LYS A 7 -24.47 33.49 8.05
CA LYS A 7 -24.23 32.11 8.51
C LYS A 7 -22.81 32.02 9.06
N LYS A 8 -22.61 31.45 10.24
CA LYS A 8 -21.26 31.15 10.75
C LYS A 8 -20.95 29.68 10.47
N THR A 9 -19.86 29.41 9.76
CA THR A 9 -19.38 28.05 9.51
C THR A 9 -18.13 27.74 10.35
N LEU A 10 -18.01 26.48 10.77
CA LEU A 10 -16.79 25.94 11.37
C LEU A 10 -15.88 25.28 10.34
N ILE A 11 -16.29 25.27 9.07
CA ILE A 11 -15.47 24.79 7.95
C ILE A 11 -14.35 25.82 7.71
N GLY A 12 -13.12 25.32 7.67
CA GLY A 12 -11.95 26.06 7.21
C GLY A 12 -11.15 25.20 6.24
N GLY A 13 -10.26 25.80 5.45
CA GLY A 13 -9.50 25.05 4.46
C GLY A 13 -7.99 25.29 4.49
N GLN A 14 -7.33 24.60 3.58
CA GLN A 14 -5.92 24.71 3.27
C GLN A 14 -5.77 24.50 1.75
N ALA A 15 -5.08 25.43 1.09
CA ALA A 15 -4.67 25.22 -0.29
C ALA A 15 -3.58 24.17 -0.39
N VAL A 16 -3.66 23.34 -1.42
CA VAL A 16 -2.65 22.33 -1.76
C VAL A 16 -2.28 22.44 -3.25
N MET A 17 -1.38 21.58 -3.73
CA MET A 17 -1.02 21.58 -5.15
C MET A 17 -2.27 21.25 -5.97
N GLU A 18 -2.64 22.17 -6.87
CA GLU A 18 -3.80 22.03 -7.76
C GLU A 18 -5.12 21.68 -7.06
N GLY A 19 -5.29 22.12 -5.81
CA GLY A 19 -6.43 21.69 -5.02
C GLY A 19 -6.68 22.49 -3.75
N VAL A 20 -7.79 22.13 -3.10
CA VAL A 20 -8.17 22.65 -1.79
C VAL A 20 -8.62 21.51 -0.90
N MET A 21 -8.10 21.51 0.32
CA MET A 21 -8.64 20.70 1.41
C MET A 21 -9.53 21.55 2.30
N MET A 22 -10.75 21.09 2.54
CA MET A 22 -11.71 21.67 3.47
C MET A 22 -11.88 20.74 4.66
N ARG A 23 -11.97 21.30 5.85
CA ARG A 23 -12.12 20.58 7.11
C ARG A 23 -13.28 21.15 7.91
N GLY A 24 -14.26 20.30 8.20
CA GLY A 24 -15.38 20.59 9.08
C GLY A 24 -15.18 20.09 10.50
N VAL A 25 -16.28 19.89 11.20
CA VAL A 25 -16.32 19.40 12.58
C VAL A 25 -16.11 17.89 12.63
N SER A 26 -16.69 17.16 11.69
CA SER A 26 -16.71 15.69 11.68
C SER A 26 -16.14 15.06 10.41
N SER A 27 -15.84 15.87 9.41
CA SER A 27 -15.40 15.42 8.10
C SER A 27 -14.33 16.35 7.52
N MET A 28 -13.61 15.84 6.53
CA MET A 28 -12.72 16.61 5.66
C MET A 28 -12.90 16.14 4.22
N ALA A 29 -12.66 17.05 3.27
CA ALA A 29 -12.64 16.75 1.85
C ALA A 29 -11.42 17.39 1.20
N LEU A 30 -10.75 16.64 0.35
CA LEU A 30 -9.69 17.11 -0.54
C LEU A 30 -10.26 17.04 -1.95
N ALA A 31 -10.27 18.17 -2.65
CA ALA A 31 -10.56 18.22 -4.08
C ALA A 31 -9.30 18.69 -4.81
N VAL A 32 -8.92 17.95 -5.85
CA VAL A 32 -7.75 18.25 -6.70
C VAL A 32 -8.15 18.13 -8.16
N ARG A 33 -7.51 18.89 -9.04
CA ARG A 33 -7.53 18.59 -10.48
C ARG A 33 -6.36 17.68 -10.83
N ASP A 34 -6.57 16.78 -11.78
CA ASP A 34 -5.46 16.06 -12.43
C ASP A 34 -4.90 16.89 -13.61
N PRO A 35 -3.77 16.48 -14.23
CA PRO A 35 -3.20 17.16 -15.40
C PRO A 35 -4.16 17.28 -16.59
N GLU A 36 -5.13 16.38 -16.68
CA GLU A 36 -6.14 16.29 -17.74
C GLU A 36 -7.34 17.23 -17.48
N GLY A 37 -7.41 17.81 -16.28
CA GLY A 37 -8.41 18.76 -15.87
C GLY A 37 -9.63 18.16 -15.19
N ASN A 38 -9.68 16.83 -14.96
CA ASN A 38 -10.77 16.20 -14.22
C ASN A 38 -10.69 16.52 -12.73
N LEU A 39 -11.86 16.58 -12.10
CA LEU A 39 -12.00 16.91 -10.68
C LEU A 39 -12.05 15.64 -9.84
N LEU A 40 -11.01 15.37 -9.06
CA LEU A 40 -10.94 14.25 -8.12
C LEU A 40 -11.35 14.71 -6.72
N LEU A 41 -12.18 13.90 -6.04
CA LEU A 41 -12.66 14.17 -4.69
C LEU A 41 -12.37 13.01 -3.73
N LYS A 42 -11.71 13.30 -2.61
CA LYS A 42 -11.49 12.37 -1.51
C LYS A 42 -12.06 12.96 -0.25
N THR A 43 -12.74 12.14 0.53
CA THR A 43 -13.42 12.58 1.75
C THR A 43 -13.13 11.60 2.88
N GLU A 44 -12.93 12.11 4.09
CA GLU A 44 -12.61 11.31 5.25
C GLU A 44 -13.43 11.77 6.46
N ARG A 45 -13.82 10.84 7.33
CA ARG A 45 -14.47 11.16 8.62
C ARG A 45 -13.41 11.36 9.70
N LEU A 46 -13.50 12.47 10.42
CA LEU A 46 -12.56 12.83 11.47
C LEU A 46 -12.90 12.11 12.78
N LYS A 47 -11.89 11.45 13.35
CA LYS A 47 -12.01 10.85 14.69
C LYS A 47 -12.02 11.95 15.75
N LYS A 48 -12.95 11.87 16.71
CA LYS A 48 -12.98 12.80 17.86
C LYS A 48 -11.78 12.54 18.78
N THR A 49 -10.95 13.57 19.02
CA THR A 49 -9.86 13.52 20.00
C THR A 49 -10.42 13.37 21.41
N LYS A 50 -10.13 12.26 22.12
CA LYS A 50 -10.58 11.98 23.50
C LYS A 50 -9.48 12.36 24.52
N GLY A 51 -9.86 12.76 25.74
CA GLY A 51 -8.97 12.76 26.92
C GLY A 51 -8.67 14.10 27.61
N VAL A 52 -7.86 14.01 28.68
CA VAL A 52 -7.43 15.09 29.61
C VAL A 52 -6.70 16.25 28.92
N ILE A 53 -6.05 15.96 27.78
CA ILE A 53 -5.30 16.91 26.95
C ILE A 53 -6.15 18.12 26.51
N ARG A 54 -7.49 17.98 26.46
CA ARG A 54 -8.41 19.08 26.11
C ARG A 54 -8.58 20.13 27.21
N LYS A 55 -8.21 19.82 28.47
CA LYS A 55 -8.46 20.67 29.64
C LYS A 55 -7.42 21.77 29.84
N ILE A 56 -6.18 21.56 29.38
CA ILE A 56 -5.09 22.54 29.53
C ILE A 56 -4.96 23.35 28.23
N PRO A 57 -5.26 24.67 28.21
CA PRO A 57 -5.34 25.46 26.97
C PRO A 57 -4.06 25.42 26.12
N ILE A 58 -2.88 25.65 26.71
CA ILE A 58 -1.61 25.70 25.97
C ILE A 58 -1.27 24.33 25.36
N VAL A 59 -1.39 23.26 26.15
CA VAL A 59 -1.11 21.88 25.70
C VAL A 59 -2.08 21.48 24.61
N ARG A 60 -3.38 21.81 24.77
CA ARG A 60 -4.39 21.62 23.73
C ARG A 60 -4.01 22.34 22.44
N GLY A 61 -3.62 23.60 22.52
CA GLY A 61 -3.22 24.39 21.36
C GLY A 61 -2.03 23.77 20.62
N ALA A 62 -1.00 23.34 21.35
CA ALA A 62 0.17 22.68 20.77
C ALA A 62 -0.22 21.38 20.05
N VAL A 63 -1.00 20.51 20.70
CA VAL A 63 -1.45 19.23 20.11
C VAL A 63 -2.31 19.47 18.85
N MET A 64 -3.26 20.41 18.90
CA MET A 64 -4.10 20.74 17.75
C MET A 64 -3.29 21.30 16.58
N PHE A 65 -2.27 22.10 16.87
CA PHE A 65 -1.33 22.61 15.88
C PHE A 65 -0.57 21.46 15.19
N PHE A 66 0.08 20.58 15.95
CA PHE A 66 0.82 19.45 15.38
C PHE A 66 -0.08 18.49 14.60
N GLN A 67 -1.30 18.20 15.08
CA GLN A 67 -2.26 17.38 14.34
C GLN A 67 -2.65 18.01 13.00
N THR A 68 -2.87 19.33 12.98
CA THR A 68 -3.22 20.05 11.75
C THR A 68 -2.03 20.13 10.80
N LEU A 69 -0.80 20.27 11.32
CA LEU A 69 0.43 20.23 10.52
C LEU A 69 0.62 18.86 9.86
N ILE A 70 0.52 17.77 10.61
CA ILE A 70 0.66 16.39 10.08
C ILE A 70 -0.40 16.14 9.00
N MET A 71 -1.64 16.52 9.26
CA MET A 71 -2.73 16.42 8.29
C MET A 71 -2.45 17.25 7.04
N GLY A 72 -1.97 18.49 7.20
CA GLY A 72 -1.62 19.39 6.10
C GLY A 72 -0.51 18.81 5.21
N VAL A 73 0.55 18.24 5.80
CA VAL A 73 1.64 17.58 5.07
C VAL A 73 1.13 16.35 4.34
N LYS A 74 0.36 15.48 4.99
CA LYS A 74 -0.23 14.28 4.35
C LYS A 74 -1.10 14.67 3.14
N THR A 75 -1.89 15.73 3.28
CA THR A 75 -2.79 16.23 2.22
C THR A 75 -1.99 16.80 1.05
N LEU A 76 -0.92 17.55 1.32
CA LEU A 76 -0.01 18.08 0.29
C LEU A 76 0.67 16.96 -0.50
N LEU A 77 1.19 15.93 0.19
CA LEU A 77 1.80 14.77 -0.45
C LEU A 77 0.78 14.04 -1.32
N LYS A 78 -0.44 13.81 -0.81
CA LYS A 78 -1.50 13.16 -1.56
C LYS A 78 -1.92 13.95 -2.81
N SER A 79 -1.93 15.29 -2.74
CA SER A 79 -2.18 16.12 -3.94
C SER A 79 -1.03 16.05 -4.94
N ALA A 80 0.22 15.94 -4.48
CA ALA A 80 1.38 15.81 -5.35
C ALA A 80 1.42 14.44 -6.07
N GLU A 81 1.01 13.35 -5.39
CA GLU A 81 0.91 12.00 -5.98
C GLU A 81 0.05 11.99 -7.25
N VAL A 82 -1.09 12.66 -7.23
CA VAL A 82 -2.01 12.77 -8.39
C VAL A 82 -1.34 13.39 -9.61
N PHE A 83 -0.38 14.31 -9.42
CA PHE A 83 0.38 14.92 -10.52
C PHE A 83 1.53 14.06 -11.00
N SER A 84 2.12 13.22 -10.14
CA SER A 84 3.25 12.36 -10.49
C SER A 84 2.85 11.05 -11.17
N GLU A 85 1.64 10.53 -10.92
CA GLU A 85 1.20 9.22 -11.41
C GLU A 85 1.06 9.13 -12.95
N GLU A 86 0.94 10.26 -13.67
CA GLU A 86 0.79 10.29 -15.14
C GLU A 86 2.08 10.60 -15.92
N GLU A 87 3.08 11.26 -15.34
CA GLU A 87 4.32 11.61 -16.04
C GLU A 87 5.26 10.39 -16.25
N GLY A 88 4.86 9.19 -15.81
CA GLY A 88 5.70 7.99 -15.87
C GLY A 88 6.96 8.08 -15.00
N GLU A 89 7.08 9.13 -14.17
CA GLU A 89 8.14 9.30 -13.20
C GLU A 89 7.89 8.37 -12.01
N SER A 90 8.96 7.71 -11.55
CA SER A 90 8.89 6.78 -10.43
C SER A 90 8.24 7.44 -9.22
N GLU A 91 7.40 6.69 -8.48
CA GLU A 91 6.89 7.06 -7.15
C GLU A 91 7.92 7.93 -6.46
N LEU A 92 7.56 9.16 -6.12
CA LEU A 92 8.45 10.08 -5.43
C LEU A 92 8.94 9.35 -4.17
N SER A 93 10.16 8.81 -4.24
CA SER A 93 10.58 7.77 -3.31
C SER A 93 10.38 8.33 -1.91
N ALA A 94 9.84 7.53 -0.98
CA ALA A 94 9.64 7.98 0.39
C ALA A 94 10.93 8.62 0.97
N SER A 95 12.10 8.19 0.49
CA SER A 95 13.41 8.78 0.75
C SER A 95 13.58 10.22 0.23
N ALA A 96 13.17 10.51 -1.02
CA ALA A 96 13.22 11.84 -1.62
C ALA A 96 12.26 12.81 -0.91
N ALA A 97 11.03 12.38 -0.62
CA ALA A 97 10.06 13.16 0.16
C ALA A 97 10.60 13.49 1.56
N PHE A 98 11.19 12.49 2.23
CA PHE A 98 11.83 12.66 3.53
C PHE A 98 13.00 13.65 3.47
N PHE A 99 13.86 13.54 2.45
CA PHE A 99 14.99 14.45 2.25
C PHE A 99 14.55 15.89 2.01
N ALA A 100 13.54 16.11 1.16
CA ALA A 100 12.97 17.45 0.92
C ALA A 100 12.38 18.06 2.19
N MET A 101 11.66 17.26 3.00
CA MET A 101 11.12 17.70 4.29
C MET A 101 12.23 18.07 5.28
N PHE A 102 13.29 17.26 5.36
CA PHE A 102 14.45 17.55 6.20
C PHE A 102 15.15 18.85 5.77
N LEU A 103 15.39 19.02 4.47
CA LEU A 103 16.02 20.24 3.92
C LEU A 103 15.17 21.48 4.20
N GLY A 104 13.84 21.38 4.04
CA GLY A 104 12.91 22.47 4.37
C GLY A 104 12.94 22.84 5.85
N LEU A 105 12.98 21.85 6.75
CA LEU A 105 13.11 22.09 8.19
C LEU A 105 14.45 22.74 8.55
N ALA A 106 15.55 22.23 8.00
CA ALA A 106 16.89 22.79 8.21
C ALA A 106 16.96 24.25 7.72
N LEU A 107 16.44 24.53 6.52
CA LEU A 107 16.36 25.87 5.97
C LEU A 107 15.51 26.79 6.86
N SER A 108 14.39 26.31 7.38
CA SER A 108 13.54 27.09 8.31
C SER A 108 14.28 27.44 9.60
N ILE A 109 15.03 26.51 10.19
CA ILE A 109 15.82 26.77 11.39
C ILE A 109 16.90 27.82 11.08
N VAL A 110 17.58 27.69 9.94
CA VAL A 110 18.61 28.65 9.51
C VAL A 110 18.01 30.04 9.30
N LEU A 111 16.96 30.17 8.50
CA LEU A 111 16.39 31.48 8.15
C LEU A 111 15.68 32.17 9.32
N PHE A 112 14.94 31.43 10.15
CA PHE A 112 14.06 32.03 11.15
C PHE A 112 14.60 31.99 12.59
N MET A 113 15.58 31.14 12.89
CA MET A 113 16.20 31.07 14.22
C MET A 113 17.66 31.52 14.21
N PHE A 114 18.47 31.04 13.25
CA PHE A 114 19.91 31.30 13.20
C PHE A 114 20.22 32.70 12.66
N LEU A 115 19.74 33.00 11.46
CA LEU A 115 20.08 34.20 10.71
C LEU A 115 19.71 35.52 11.42
N PRO A 116 18.53 35.68 12.04
CA PRO A 116 18.20 36.91 12.77
C PRO A 116 19.12 37.13 13.97
N SER A 117 19.53 36.04 14.65
CA SER A 117 20.48 36.12 15.78
C SER A 117 21.86 36.56 15.30
N LEU A 118 22.35 35.97 14.20
CA LEU A 118 23.67 36.32 13.64
C LEU A 118 23.73 37.79 13.21
N ILE A 119 22.68 38.28 12.52
CA ILE A 119 22.60 39.69 12.12
C ILE A 119 22.53 40.60 13.36
N SER A 120 21.70 40.27 14.33
CA SER A 120 21.56 41.06 15.55
C SER A 120 22.86 41.14 16.36
N ASP A 121 23.59 40.03 16.50
CA ASP A 121 24.87 39.98 17.19
C ASP A 121 25.95 40.78 16.43
N GLY A 122 25.96 40.71 15.09
CA GLY A 122 26.83 41.50 14.23
C GLY A 122 26.58 43.01 14.35
N VAL A 123 25.30 43.42 14.35
CA VAL A 123 24.93 44.83 14.56
C VAL A 123 25.36 45.29 15.95
N ASN A 124 25.14 44.48 16.99
CA ASN A 124 25.54 44.81 18.35
C ASN A 124 27.07 44.96 18.50
N TYR A 125 27.85 44.11 17.82
CA TYR A 125 29.31 44.23 17.77
C TYR A 125 29.76 45.55 17.11
N LEU A 126 29.14 45.94 15.99
CA LEU A 126 29.44 47.19 15.30
C LEU A 126 29.04 48.42 16.14
N THR A 127 27.87 48.41 16.77
CA THR A 127 27.43 49.50 17.66
C THR A 127 28.33 49.63 18.88
N TYR A 128 28.81 48.52 19.44
CA TYR A 128 29.78 48.56 20.54
C TYR A 128 31.13 49.14 20.07
N LYS A 129 31.61 48.71 18.90
CA LYS A 129 32.88 49.19 18.33
C LYS A 129 32.88 50.68 18.01
N TRP A 130 31.75 51.22 17.52
CA TRP A 130 31.67 52.62 17.06
C TRP A 130 31.13 53.60 18.11
N TRP A 131 30.23 53.15 18.99
CA TRP A 131 29.57 54.02 19.99
C TRP A 131 29.79 53.60 21.45
N GLY A 132 30.50 52.50 21.71
CA GLY A 132 30.77 52.02 23.08
C GLY A 132 29.53 51.57 23.86
N TYR A 133 28.36 51.50 23.22
CA TYR A 133 27.08 51.24 23.88
C TYR A 133 26.66 49.78 23.68
N LYS A 134 26.38 49.07 24.80
CA LYS A 134 25.89 47.69 24.80
C LYS A 134 24.52 47.64 25.45
N SER A 135 23.48 47.33 24.68
CA SER A 135 22.12 47.16 25.20
C SER A 135 21.51 45.83 24.75
N ASN A 136 21.15 45.01 25.74
CA ASN A 136 20.48 43.72 25.52
C ASN A 136 19.05 43.91 24.98
N VAL A 137 18.41 45.03 25.32
CA VAL A 137 17.08 45.39 24.82
C VAL A 137 17.15 45.76 23.33
N LEU A 138 18.12 46.60 22.96
CA LEU A 138 18.33 46.99 21.56
C LEU A 138 18.61 45.79 20.67
N THR A 139 19.46 44.87 21.14
CA THR A 139 19.75 43.60 20.45
C THR A 139 18.47 42.77 20.24
N SER A 140 17.63 42.63 21.28
CA SER A 140 16.40 41.85 21.18
C SER A 140 15.37 42.47 20.21
N VAL A 141 15.28 43.80 20.17
CA VAL A 141 14.40 44.51 19.21
C VAL A 141 14.90 44.33 17.78
N ILE A 142 16.21 44.48 17.54
CA ILE A 142 16.82 44.26 16.22
C ILE A 142 16.60 42.83 15.75
N GLU A 143 16.79 41.83 16.61
CA GLU A 143 16.51 40.42 16.29
C GLU A 143 15.05 40.23 15.84
N GLY A 144 14.10 40.82 16.57
CA GLY A 144 12.67 40.76 16.24
C GLY A 144 12.31 41.44 14.91
N VAL A 145 12.81 42.66 14.68
CA VAL A 145 12.59 43.40 13.43
C VAL A 145 13.22 42.66 12.24
N THR A 146 14.45 42.18 12.39
CA THR A 146 15.16 41.41 11.36
C THR A 146 14.40 40.14 10.99
N ARG A 147 13.84 39.43 11.99
CA ARG A 147 12.99 38.25 11.76
C ARG A 147 11.75 38.59 10.94
N ILE A 148 11.09 39.71 11.21
CA ILE A 148 9.93 40.17 10.43
C ILE A 148 10.33 40.48 8.99
N ILE A 149 11.45 41.18 8.78
CA ILE A 149 11.96 41.52 7.45
C ILE A 149 12.28 40.24 6.66
N ILE A 150 13.03 39.31 7.24
CA ILE A 150 13.37 38.02 6.60
C ILE A 150 12.10 37.26 6.23
N PHE A 151 11.10 37.22 7.11
CA PHE A 151 9.84 36.55 6.84
C PHE A 151 9.07 37.17 5.67
N LEU A 152 8.95 38.50 5.63
CA LEU A 152 8.29 39.20 4.53
C LEU A 152 9.05 39.02 3.21
N ALA A 153 10.39 39.14 3.25
CA ALA A 153 11.24 38.91 2.08
C ALA A 153 11.10 37.47 1.55
N TYR A 154 11.09 36.48 2.44
CA TYR A 154 10.86 35.08 2.09
C TYR A 154 9.51 34.87 1.42
N LEU A 155 8.42 35.40 2.00
CA LEU A 155 7.07 35.29 1.42
C LEU A 155 6.98 35.94 0.03
N ILE A 156 7.62 37.10 -0.16
CA ILE A 156 7.67 37.78 -1.45
C ILE A 156 8.45 36.92 -2.45
N MET A 157 9.62 36.39 -2.07
CA MET A 157 10.47 35.58 -2.93
C MET A 157 9.76 34.31 -3.41
N VAL A 158 9.15 33.55 -2.50
CA VAL A 158 8.43 32.32 -2.89
C VAL A 158 7.18 32.61 -3.72
N SER A 159 6.57 33.80 -3.59
CA SER A 159 5.40 34.18 -4.38
C SER A 159 5.68 34.33 -5.88
N PHE A 160 6.96 34.42 -6.28
CA PHE A 160 7.37 34.43 -7.69
C PHE A 160 7.51 33.03 -8.29
N VAL A 161 7.56 31.98 -7.47
CA VAL A 161 7.58 30.59 -7.95
C VAL A 161 6.19 30.24 -8.49
N LYS A 162 6.12 29.71 -9.72
CA LYS A 162 4.85 29.46 -10.42
C LYS A 162 3.89 28.60 -9.59
N ASP A 163 4.36 27.50 -9.04
CA ASP A 163 3.51 26.54 -8.30
C ASP A 163 3.03 27.10 -6.96
N ILE A 164 3.86 27.91 -6.29
CA ILE A 164 3.47 28.62 -5.06
C ILE A 164 2.44 29.70 -5.38
N LYS A 165 2.62 30.45 -6.48
CA LYS A 165 1.64 31.44 -6.94
C LYS A 165 0.30 30.78 -7.23
N ARG A 166 0.29 29.62 -7.89
CA ARG A 166 -0.93 28.81 -8.16
C ARG A 166 -1.57 28.34 -6.84
N THR A 167 -0.78 27.84 -5.89
CA THR A 167 -1.26 27.50 -4.55
C THR A 167 -1.91 28.68 -3.84
N PHE A 168 -1.35 29.90 -3.96
CA PHE A 168 -1.97 31.13 -3.43
C PHE A 168 -3.27 31.53 -4.14
N MET A 169 -3.47 31.14 -5.40
CA MET A 169 -4.76 31.31 -6.09
C MET A 169 -5.81 30.34 -5.51
N TYR A 170 -5.48 29.06 -5.31
CA TYR A 170 -6.35 28.10 -4.62
C TYR A 170 -6.70 28.55 -3.19
N HIS A 171 -5.75 29.17 -2.48
CA HIS A 171 -6.01 29.79 -1.18
C HIS A 171 -7.01 30.97 -1.28
N GLY A 172 -6.92 31.76 -2.35
CA GLY A 172 -7.92 32.77 -2.67
C GLY A 172 -9.31 32.17 -2.94
N ALA A 173 -9.37 31.04 -3.66
CA ALA A 173 -10.61 30.31 -3.93
C ALA A 173 -11.27 29.79 -2.64
N GLU A 174 -10.48 29.23 -1.73
CA GLU A 174 -10.93 28.79 -0.41
C GLU A 174 -11.58 29.93 0.38
N HIS A 175 -10.86 31.04 0.56
CA HIS A 175 -11.36 32.20 1.28
C HIS A 175 -12.64 32.79 0.67
N LYS A 176 -12.69 32.91 -0.66
CA LYS A 176 -13.87 33.43 -1.36
C LYS A 176 -15.07 32.52 -1.17
N THR A 177 -14.88 31.20 -1.21
CA THR A 177 -15.94 30.19 -1.02
C THR A 177 -16.53 30.28 0.39
N ILE A 178 -15.67 30.33 1.42
CA ILE A 178 -16.11 30.48 2.80
C ILE A 178 -16.85 31.81 3.00
N ASN A 179 -16.29 32.93 2.51
CA ASN A 179 -16.93 34.24 2.60
C ASN A 179 -18.29 34.29 1.89
N CYS A 180 -18.43 33.60 0.76
CA CYS A 180 -19.69 33.50 0.02
C CYS A 180 -20.76 32.79 0.86
N TYR A 181 -20.40 31.65 1.46
CA TYR A 181 -21.27 30.92 2.36
C TYR A 181 -21.66 31.74 3.60
N GLU A 182 -20.69 32.42 4.23
CA GLU A 182 -20.95 33.20 5.45
C GLU A 182 -21.88 34.40 5.22
N LYS A 183 -21.83 34.99 4.02
CA LYS A 183 -22.78 36.03 3.58
C LYS A 183 -24.16 35.49 3.23
N GLY A 184 -24.36 34.16 3.26
CA GLY A 184 -25.63 33.52 2.94
C GLY A 184 -25.96 33.52 1.44
N TYR A 185 -24.96 33.66 0.57
CA TYR A 185 -25.13 33.47 -0.87
C TYR A 185 -25.06 31.99 -1.23
N GLU A 186 -25.66 31.65 -2.37
CA GLU A 186 -25.53 30.31 -2.96
C GLU A 186 -24.13 30.15 -3.54
N LEU A 187 -23.54 28.96 -3.37
CA LEU A 187 -22.18 28.64 -3.78
C LEU A 187 -22.12 28.39 -5.29
N THR A 188 -22.25 29.45 -6.07
CA THR A 188 -22.01 29.46 -7.51
C THR A 188 -20.73 30.21 -7.83
N ILE A 189 -20.10 29.89 -8.96
CA ILE A 189 -18.84 30.53 -9.40
C ILE A 189 -18.98 32.06 -9.41
N ASP A 190 -20.10 32.59 -9.92
CA ASP A 190 -20.34 34.03 -10.02
C ASP A 190 -20.49 34.74 -8.67
N ASN A 191 -21.09 34.08 -7.68
CA ASN A 191 -21.24 34.62 -6.34
C ASN A 191 -19.91 34.58 -5.58
N VAL A 192 -19.17 33.48 -5.71
CA VAL A 192 -17.87 33.29 -5.06
C VAL A 192 -16.85 34.30 -5.59
N LYS A 193 -16.79 34.55 -6.91
CA LYS A 193 -15.89 35.56 -7.50
C LYS A 193 -16.02 36.95 -6.89
N LYS A 194 -17.26 37.37 -6.59
CA LYS A 194 -17.59 38.69 -6.01
C LYS A 194 -17.22 38.81 -4.53
N CYS A 195 -16.87 37.71 -3.88
CA CYS A 195 -16.51 37.71 -2.47
C CYS A 195 -15.05 38.10 -2.24
N SER A 196 -14.75 38.53 -1.01
CA SER A 196 -13.40 38.94 -0.64
C SER A 196 -12.49 37.73 -0.51
N ARG A 197 -11.21 37.90 -0.86
CA ARG A 197 -10.14 36.95 -0.55
C ARG A 197 -9.55 37.13 0.85
N LEU A 198 -10.04 38.11 1.63
CA LEU A 198 -9.63 38.35 3.01
C LEU A 198 -10.59 37.65 3.98
N HIS A 199 -10.04 36.92 4.95
CA HIS A 199 -10.81 36.16 5.93
C HIS A 199 -10.17 36.21 7.33
N ASP A 200 -11.01 36.30 8.36
CA ASP A 200 -10.56 36.47 9.76
C ASP A 200 -9.99 35.18 10.38
N ARG A 201 -10.17 34.01 9.75
CA ARG A 201 -9.77 32.70 10.29
C ARG A 201 -8.76 31.97 9.38
N CYS A 202 -7.79 32.70 8.86
CA CYS A 202 -6.73 32.16 8.02
C CYS A 202 -5.47 31.79 8.83
N GLY A 203 -4.79 30.71 8.42
CA GLY A 203 -3.50 30.28 8.98
C GLY A 203 -2.37 31.31 8.86
N THR A 204 -2.49 32.30 7.97
CA THR A 204 -1.51 33.40 7.83
C THR A 204 -1.54 34.35 9.03
N THR A 205 -2.71 34.55 9.62
CA THR A 205 -2.85 35.30 10.89
C THR A 205 -2.23 34.50 12.02
N PHE A 206 -2.34 33.17 12.01
CA PHE A 206 -1.66 32.31 12.95
C PHE A 206 -0.12 32.42 12.83
N LEU A 207 0.44 32.41 11.62
CA LEU A 207 1.88 32.59 11.40
C LEU A 207 2.39 33.91 12.01
N PHE A 208 1.64 35.00 11.85
CA PHE A 208 1.98 36.29 12.46
C PHE A 208 1.96 36.24 14.00
N LEU A 209 0.94 35.59 14.58
CA LEU A 209 0.86 35.41 16.04
C LEU A 209 2.03 34.56 16.57
N VAL A 210 2.41 33.50 15.86
CA VAL A 210 3.60 32.69 16.16
C VAL A 210 4.86 33.56 16.17
N MET A 211 5.00 34.47 15.20
CA MET A 211 6.14 35.38 15.18
C MET A 211 6.16 36.32 16.39
N ILE A 212 5.06 36.99 16.72
CA ILE A 212 5.01 37.90 17.89
C ILE A 212 5.29 37.14 19.18
N VAL A 213 4.61 36.01 19.39
CA VAL A 213 4.80 35.18 20.59
C VAL A 213 6.24 34.67 20.67
N SER A 214 6.84 34.29 19.53
CA SER A 214 8.26 33.88 19.48
C SER A 214 9.20 35.02 19.86
N ILE A 215 8.93 36.26 19.44
CA ILE A 215 9.76 37.43 19.80
C ILE A 215 9.69 37.63 21.31
N ILE A 216 8.48 37.68 21.88
CA ILE A 216 8.28 37.87 23.32
C ILE A 216 8.96 36.76 24.14
N LEU A 217 8.71 35.49 23.80
CA LEU A 217 9.27 34.35 24.53
C LEU A 217 10.78 34.24 24.37
N PHE A 218 11.34 34.53 23.19
CA PHE A 218 12.78 34.47 22.98
C PHE A 218 13.50 35.67 23.62
N THR A 219 12.90 36.86 23.66
CA THR A 219 13.44 37.98 24.45
C THR A 219 13.44 37.64 25.94
N ALA A 220 12.35 37.09 26.47
CA ALA A 220 12.29 36.63 27.87
C ALA A 220 13.30 35.51 28.15
N SER A 221 13.44 34.55 27.23
CA SER A 221 14.44 33.48 27.31
C SER A 221 15.87 34.00 27.27
N ASN A 222 16.16 35.01 26.45
CA ASN A 222 17.48 35.63 26.37
C ASN A 222 17.81 36.37 27.68
N ALA A 223 16.83 37.06 28.28
CA ALA A 223 16.99 37.73 29.57
C ALA A 223 17.21 36.72 30.71
N LEU A 224 16.42 35.65 30.74
CA LEU A 224 16.60 34.55 31.70
C LEU A 224 17.95 33.85 31.53
N PHE A 225 18.35 33.59 30.28
CA PHE A 225 19.67 32.99 29.99
C PHE A 225 20.81 33.91 30.42
N ALA A 226 20.71 35.23 30.21
CA ALA A 226 21.70 36.18 30.69
C ALA A 226 21.79 36.19 32.23
N TYR A 227 20.64 36.09 32.92
CA TYR A 227 20.59 35.97 34.38
C TYR A 227 21.23 34.66 34.87
N LEU A 228 20.89 33.52 34.27
CA LEU A 228 21.43 32.20 34.63
C LEU A 228 22.91 32.02 34.25
N ALA A 229 23.33 32.58 33.11
CA ALA A 229 24.73 32.56 32.67
C ALA A 229 25.61 33.52 33.50
N GLY A 230 25.03 34.59 34.07
CA GLY A 230 25.70 35.46 35.04
C GLY A 230 26.14 34.74 36.33
N LEU A 231 25.57 33.56 36.63
CA LEU A 231 25.98 32.68 37.74
C LEU A 231 27.15 31.74 37.38
N ASN A 232 27.49 31.55 36.10
CA ASN A 232 28.55 30.63 35.65
C ASN A 232 29.45 31.29 34.58
N SER A 233 30.52 31.95 35.01
CA SER A 233 31.46 32.74 34.22
C SER A 233 32.37 31.96 33.24
N ARG A 234 32.01 30.73 32.84
CA ARG A 234 32.86 29.84 32.03
C ARG A 234 32.24 29.27 30.74
N LEU A 235 31.04 29.67 30.32
CA LEU A 235 30.53 29.23 29.02
C LEU A 235 31.14 30.05 27.87
N GLY A 236 31.98 29.40 27.06
CA GLY A 236 32.50 29.97 25.81
C GLY A 236 31.41 30.32 24.80
N PHE A 237 31.75 31.16 23.81
CA PHE A 237 30.83 31.68 22.79
C PHE A 237 29.97 30.59 22.13
N PHE A 238 30.60 29.47 21.74
CA PHE A 238 29.91 28.35 21.10
C PHE A 238 28.94 27.65 22.06
N SER A 239 29.31 27.39 23.32
CA SER A 239 28.42 26.71 24.27
C SER A 239 27.23 27.57 24.69
N ALA A 240 27.40 28.89 24.78
CA ALA A 240 26.30 29.82 25.02
C ALA A 240 25.33 29.88 23.83
N TRP A 241 25.85 29.77 22.61
CA TRP A 241 25.05 29.79 21.39
C TRP A 241 24.21 28.51 21.21
N TYR A 242 24.81 27.34 21.38
CA TYR A 242 24.09 26.05 21.35
C TYR A 242 23.03 25.96 22.46
N GLY A 243 23.34 26.44 23.67
CA GLY A 243 22.39 26.49 24.77
C GLY A 243 21.13 27.31 24.44
N LYS A 244 21.30 28.49 23.84
CA LYS A 244 20.17 29.31 23.37
C LYS A 244 19.35 28.61 22.30
N LEU A 245 20.00 27.93 21.34
CA LEU A 245 19.30 27.17 20.30
C LEU A 245 18.44 26.04 20.88
N ILE A 246 18.99 25.26 21.81
CA ILE A 246 18.28 24.16 22.47
C ILE A 246 17.05 24.68 23.22
N ILE A 247 17.20 25.76 24.01
CA ILE A 247 16.07 26.37 24.72
C ILE A 247 15.00 26.86 23.74
N ARG A 248 15.38 27.51 22.63
CA ARG A 248 14.43 27.96 21.60
C ARG A 248 13.66 26.78 21.00
N LEU A 249 14.31 25.64 20.73
CA LEU A 249 13.65 24.43 20.24
C LEU A 249 12.65 23.87 21.28
N PHE A 250 13.03 23.82 22.57
CA PHE A 250 12.12 23.42 23.64
C PHE A 250 10.93 24.37 23.85
N LEU A 251 11.08 25.64 23.51
CA LEU A 251 10.00 26.63 23.57
C LEU A 251 9.02 26.55 22.40
N LEU A 252 9.33 25.83 21.30
CA LEU A 252 8.43 25.74 20.13
C LEU A 252 7.01 25.24 20.45
N PRO A 253 6.81 24.18 21.25
CA PRO A 253 5.47 23.75 21.63
C PRO A 253 4.71 24.82 22.42
N LEU A 254 5.40 25.58 23.27
CA LEU A 254 4.82 26.68 24.03
C LEU A 254 4.42 27.84 23.12
N VAL A 255 5.28 28.23 22.17
CA VAL A 255 4.99 29.24 21.15
C VAL A 255 3.75 28.82 20.35
N ALA A 256 3.72 27.58 19.85
CA ALA A 256 2.59 27.06 19.07
C ALA A 256 1.28 27.04 19.88
N GLY A 257 1.35 26.56 21.13
CA GLY A 257 0.19 26.48 22.03
C GLY A 257 -0.39 27.84 22.39
N LEU A 258 0.45 28.79 22.78
CA LEU A 258 0.02 30.17 23.08
C LEU A 258 -0.56 30.87 21.84
N SER A 259 0.10 30.71 20.69
CA SER A 259 -0.36 31.34 19.44
C SER A 259 -1.72 30.81 18.99
N TYR A 260 -1.96 29.51 19.16
CA TYR A 260 -3.24 28.88 18.82
C TYR A 260 -4.37 29.37 19.73
N GLU A 261 -4.13 29.41 21.04
CA GLU A 261 -5.13 29.88 22.00
C GLU A 261 -5.40 31.38 21.84
N LEU A 262 -4.39 32.18 21.51
CA LEU A 262 -4.55 33.60 21.18
C LEU A 262 -5.38 33.79 19.90
N LEU A 263 -5.10 33.02 18.84
CA LEU A 263 -5.90 33.05 17.62
C LEU A 263 -7.37 32.73 17.91
N LYS A 264 -7.60 31.65 18.68
CA LYS A 264 -8.95 31.22 19.07
C LYS A 264 -9.67 32.29 19.88
N LEU A 265 -8.97 32.94 20.81
CA LEU A 265 -9.52 34.03 21.61
C LEU A 265 -9.91 35.22 20.72
N LEU A 266 -9.02 35.65 19.82
CA LEU A 266 -9.28 36.75 18.87
C LEU A 266 -10.41 36.45 17.88
N ALA A 267 -10.63 35.17 17.55
CA ALA A 267 -11.73 34.73 16.69
C ALA A 267 -13.09 34.75 17.42
N LEU A 268 -13.11 34.57 18.75
CA LEU A 268 -14.34 34.55 19.55
C LEU A 268 -14.74 35.94 20.07
N MET A 269 -13.79 36.88 20.16
CA MET A 269 -14.08 38.21 20.67
C MET A 269 -14.91 39.07 19.67
N PRO A 270 -15.81 39.93 20.17
CA PRO A 270 -16.55 40.90 19.33
C PRO A 270 -15.61 41.85 18.59
N ASN A 271 -16.04 42.41 17.46
CA ASN A 271 -15.22 43.29 16.61
C ASN A 271 -15.04 44.72 17.18
N TYR A 272 -14.40 44.84 18.35
CA TYR A 272 -13.97 46.13 18.92
C TYR A 272 -12.80 46.75 18.13
N TRP A 273 -12.60 48.06 18.26
CA TRP A 273 -11.59 48.81 17.50
C TRP A 273 -10.15 48.29 17.71
N PHE A 274 -9.78 47.93 18.95
CA PHE A 274 -8.45 47.41 19.26
C PHE A 274 -8.22 45.98 18.72
N ILE A 275 -9.28 45.17 18.59
CA ILE A 275 -9.19 43.83 17.98
C ILE A 275 -8.92 43.95 16.48
N LYS A 276 -9.50 44.97 15.83
CA LYS A 276 -9.21 45.25 14.41
C LYS A 276 -7.74 45.59 14.19
N ILE A 277 -7.12 46.36 15.11
CA ILE A 277 -5.69 46.68 15.06
C ILE A 277 -4.85 45.41 15.22
N LEU A 278 -5.20 44.52 16.17
CA LEU A 278 -4.47 43.26 16.37
C LEU A 278 -4.60 42.30 15.18
N LYS A 279 -5.75 42.29 14.48
CA LYS A 279 -5.98 41.47 13.28
C LYS A 279 -5.36 42.06 12.00
N ALA A 280 -5.19 43.38 11.94
CA ALA A 280 -4.79 44.10 10.72
C ALA A 280 -3.48 43.59 10.09
N PRO A 281 -2.39 43.32 10.84
CA PRO A 281 -1.18 42.77 10.24
C PRO A 281 -1.38 41.37 9.64
N GLY A 282 -2.19 40.52 10.30
CA GLY A 282 -2.54 39.20 9.78
C GLY A 282 -3.35 39.27 8.50
N LEU A 283 -4.30 40.22 8.40
CA LEU A 283 -5.05 40.50 7.18
C LEU A 283 -4.15 41.09 6.08
N ALA A 284 -3.17 41.94 6.43
CA ALA A 284 -2.22 42.50 5.48
C ALA A 284 -1.37 41.40 4.80
N LEU A 285 -0.95 40.38 5.54
CA LEU A 285 -0.23 39.23 4.98
C LEU A 285 -1.05 38.42 3.97
N GLN A 286 -2.37 38.44 4.06
CA GLN A 286 -3.24 37.78 3.09
C GLN A 286 -3.16 38.41 1.71
N PHE A 287 -2.80 39.71 1.60
CA PHE A 287 -2.56 40.32 0.29
C PHE A 287 -1.38 39.68 -0.46
N LEU A 288 -0.39 39.16 0.28
CA LEU A 288 0.77 38.45 -0.27
C LEU A 288 0.48 36.97 -0.53
N THR A 289 -0.22 36.32 0.41
CA THR A 289 -0.40 34.86 0.47
C THR A 289 -1.71 34.36 -0.15
N THR A 290 -2.54 35.25 -0.68
CA THR A 290 -3.69 34.92 -1.52
C THR A 290 -3.58 35.67 -2.85
N LYS A 291 -4.05 35.07 -3.93
CA LYS A 291 -4.17 35.66 -5.27
C LYS A 291 -5.57 35.42 -5.83
N GLU A 292 -5.93 36.13 -6.89
CA GLU A 292 -7.22 35.95 -7.55
C GLU A 292 -7.28 34.58 -8.23
N PRO A 293 -8.28 33.73 -7.93
CA PRO A 293 -8.44 32.42 -8.52
C PRO A 293 -9.15 32.44 -9.88
N ASP A 294 -8.87 31.43 -10.70
CA ASP A 294 -9.62 31.14 -11.91
C ASP A 294 -10.94 30.40 -11.59
N ASN A 295 -11.83 30.31 -12.59
CA ASN A 295 -13.14 29.64 -12.44
C ASN A 295 -12.97 28.20 -11.98
N ASP A 296 -12.00 27.51 -12.57
CA ASP A 296 -11.73 26.10 -12.35
C ASP A 296 -11.26 25.84 -10.91
N MET A 297 -10.52 26.79 -10.33
CA MET A 297 -10.06 26.73 -8.93
C MET A 297 -11.21 27.02 -7.95
N ILE A 298 -12.13 27.91 -8.33
CA ILE A 298 -13.35 28.17 -7.57
C ILE A 298 -14.24 26.93 -7.53
N GLU A 299 -14.39 26.23 -8.66
CA GLU A 299 -15.15 24.98 -8.74
C GLU A 299 -14.58 23.92 -7.78
N VAL A 300 -13.25 23.75 -7.77
CA VAL A 300 -12.56 22.84 -6.84
C VAL A 300 -12.86 23.19 -5.38
N ALA A 301 -12.78 24.48 -5.02
CA ALA A 301 -13.07 24.95 -3.67
C ALA A 301 -14.54 24.74 -3.26
N ILE A 302 -15.48 24.98 -4.18
CA ILE A 302 -16.91 24.73 -3.96
C ILE A 302 -17.14 23.23 -3.74
N LYS A 303 -16.57 22.36 -4.58
CA LYS A 303 -16.73 20.90 -4.46
C LYS A 303 -16.23 20.38 -3.12
N ALA A 304 -15.04 20.81 -2.68
CA ALA A 304 -14.49 20.45 -1.38
C ALA A 304 -15.40 20.94 -0.24
N PHE A 305 -15.90 22.18 -0.33
CA PHE A 305 -16.77 22.77 0.69
C PHE A 305 -18.10 22.02 0.79
N ASP A 306 -18.78 21.80 -0.33
CA ASP A 306 -20.08 21.12 -0.38
C ASP A 306 -20.00 19.67 0.11
N ALA A 307 -18.90 18.97 -0.19
CA ALA A 307 -18.66 17.62 0.31
C ALA A 307 -18.61 17.60 1.85
N VAL A 308 -17.86 18.54 2.45
CA VAL A 308 -17.78 18.67 3.92
C VAL A 308 -19.11 19.11 4.53
N ASP A 309 -19.77 20.13 3.97
CA ASP A 309 -21.06 20.62 4.49
C ASP A 309 -22.13 19.54 4.44
N ARG A 310 -22.16 18.72 3.37
CA ARG A 310 -23.05 17.57 3.24
C ARG A 310 -22.73 16.48 4.26
N MET A 311 -21.47 16.09 4.39
CA MET A 311 -21.05 15.05 5.33
C MET A 311 -21.29 15.47 6.79
N ASP A 312 -20.98 16.72 7.16
CA ASP A 312 -21.20 17.20 8.52
C ASP A 312 -22.71 17.29 8.88
N LYS A 313 -23.59 17.50 7.89
CA LYS A 313 -25.06 17.48 8.09
C LYS A 313 -25.64 16.08 8.16
N ASP A 314 -25.13 15.15 7.36
CA ASP A 314 -25.63 13.77 7.29
C ASP A 314 -24.52 12.75 7.61
N PRO A 315 -24.58 12.10 8.79
CA PRO A 315 -23.63 11.06 9.18
C PRO A 315 -23.62 9.82 8.27
N ASN A 316 -24.69 9.59 7.49
CA ASN A 316 -24.82 8.40 6.63
C ASN A 316 -24.13 8.55 5.27
N VAL A 317 -23.69 9.76 4.92
CA VAL A 317 -22.96 10.00 3.67
C VAL A 317 -21.62 9.26 3.73
N PRO A 318 -21.36 8.32 2.81
CA PRO A 318 -20.14 7.52 2.79
C PRO A 318 -18.93 8.39 2.39
N SER A 319 -17.75 7.96 2.80
CA SER A 319 -16.49 8.51 2.30
C SER A 319 -16.24 8.04 0.86
N VAL A 320 -15.89 8.98 0.00
CA VAL A 320 -15.36 8.77 -1.35
C VAL A 320 -13.83 8.84 -1.33
N ASP A 321 -13.15 7.99 -2.09
CA ASP A 321 -11.73 8.08 -2.41
C ASP A 321 -11.56 7.91 -3.92
N TRP A 322 -10.90 8.83 -4.62
CA TRP A 322 -10.73 8.75 -6.09
C TRP A 322 -9.83 7.60 -6.53
N ASP A 323 -9.04 7.06 -5.59
CA ASP A 323 -8.19 5.89 -5.80
C ASP A 323 -8.97 4.57 -5.67
N GLU A 324 -10.23 4.62 -5.20
CA GLU A 324 -11.10 3.46 -5.08
C GLU A 324 -12.06 3.36 -6.28
N MET A 325 -12.15 2.16 -6.85
CA MET A 325 -13.04 1.80 -7.96
C MET A 325 -14.03 0.74 -7.50
N ASP A 326 -15.27 0.77 -8.00
CA ASP A 326 -16.27 -0.26 -7.67
C ASP A 326 -15.81 -1.63 -8.18
N PHE A 327 -15.65 -2.57 -7.25
CA PHE A 327 -15.11 -3.88 -7.57
C PHE A 327 -16.05 -4.69 -8.47
N LYS A 328 -17.37 -4.54 -8.31
CA LYS A 328 -18.35 -5.33 -9.05
C LYS A 328 -18.36 -4.91 -10.51
N GLU A 329 -18.34 -3.61 -10.78
CA GLU A 329 -18.23 -3.07 -12.14
C GLU A 329 -16.94 -3.56 -12.82
N ILE A 330 -15.81 -3.52 -12.12
CA ILE A 330 -14.54 -4.00 -12.64
C ILE A 330 -14.55 -5.53 -12.88
N GLN A 331 -15.08 -6.30 -11.95
CA GLN A 331 -15.17 -7.76 -12.07
C GLN A 331 -16.02 -8.15 -13.29
N GLU A 332 -17.13 -7.46 -13.51
CA GLU A 332 -17.99 -7.64 -14.68
C GLU A 332 -17.25 -7.29 -15.98
N GLN A 333 -16.48 -6.19 -16.01
CA GLN A 333 -15.64 -5.84 -17.16
C GLN A 333 -14.62 -6.94 -17.51
N PHE A 334 -13.96 -7.53 -16.50
CA PHE A 334 -12.99 -8.60 -16.70
C PHE A 334 -13.67 -9.88 -17.21
N THR A 335 -14.80 -10.23 -16.61
CA THR A 335 -15.63 -11.39 -17.00
C THR A 335 -16.01 -11.25 -18.48
N ASN A 336 -16.57 -10.11 -18.88
CA ASN A 336 -16.96 -9.84 -20.27
C ASN A 336 -15.77 -9.89 -21.24
N SER A 337 -14.60 -9.40 -20.83
CA SER A 337 -13.39 -9.40 -21.65
C SER A 337 -12.87 -10.82 -21.92
N LEU A 338 -12.95 -11.72 -20.92
CA LEU A 338 -12.57 -13.12 -21.07
C LEU A 338 -13.55 -13.90 -21.94
N GLU A 339 -14.86 -13.67 -21.76
CA GLU A 339 -15.91 -14.30 -22.58
C GLU A 339 -15.75 -13.93 -24.06
N GLN A 340 -15.50 -12.66 -24.36
CA GLN A 340 -15.23 -12.20 -25.73
C GLN A 340 -13.98 -12.85 -26.35
N ALA A 341 -13.00 -13.24 -25.52
CA ALA A 341 -11.80 -13.94 -25.95
C ALA A 341 -11.98 -15.47 -26.06
N GLY A 342 -13.15 -16.00 -25.68
CA GLY A 342 -13.42 -17.44 -25.63
C GLY A 342 -12.67 -18.16 -24.51
N ILE A 343 -12.37 -17.45 -23.42
CA ILE A 343 -11.68 -17.96 -22.23
C ILE A 343 -12.71 -18.14 -21.11
N ASP A 344 -12.49 -19.09 -20.19
CA ASP A 344 -13.35 -19.28 -19.02
C ASP A 344 -13.45 -17.99 -18.21
N SER A 345 -14.67 -17.46 -18.08
CA SER A 345 -14.93 -16.20 -17.40
C SER A 345 -14.72 -16.29 -15.89
N SER A 346 -14.69 -17.51 -15.34
CA SER A 346 -14.33 -17.77 -13.95
C SER A 346 -12.87 -17.38 -13.61
N GLU A 347 -12.00 -17.26 -14.62
CA GLU A 347 -10.63 -16.78 -14.45
C GLU A 347 -10.51 -15.35 -13.92
N ALA A 348 -11.54 -14.51 -14.13
CA ALA A 348 -11.57 -13.17 -13.55
C ALA A 348 -11.45 -13.22 -12.02
N ASP A 349 -12.18 -14.14 -11.38
CA ASP A 349 -12.13 -14.34 -9.94
C ASP A 349 -10.72 -14.73 -9.48
N TRP A 350 -10.05 -15.61 -10.24
CA TRP A 350 -8.71 -16.09 -9.89
C TRP A 350 -7.65 -15.00 -10.00
N ILE A 351 -7.74 -14.14 -11.03
CA ILE A 351 -6.88 -12.95 -11.15
C ILE A 351 -7.06 -12.06 -9.91
N PHE A 352 -8.30 -11.77 -9.52
CA PHE A 352 -8.55 -10.93 -8.35
C PHE A 352 -8.17 -11.60 -7.03
N CYS A 353 -8.36 -12.92 -6.89
CA CYS A 353 -7.86 -13.67 -5.73
C CYS A 353 -6.35 -13.51 -5.59
N HIS A 354 -5.61 -13.58 -6.70
CA HIS A 354 -4.16 -13.39 -6.69
C HIS A 354 -3.74 -11.97 -6.33
N ILE A 355 -4.40 -10.94 -6.87
CA ILE A 355 -4.08 -9.53 -6.62
C ILE A 355 -4.46 -9.09 -5.20
N LEU A 356 -5.65 -9.49 -4.74
CA LEU A 356 -6.19 -9.11 -3.43
C LEU A 356 -5.73 -10.05 -2.30
N LYS A 357 -5.00 -11.13 -2.63
CA LYS A 357 -4.55 -12.16 -1.68
C LYS A 357 -5.68 -12.69 -0.81
N THR A 358 -6.80 -13.00 -1.46
CA THR A 358 -8.02 -13.50 -0.80
C THR A 358 -8.51 -14.78 -1.46
N LYS A 359 -9.33 -15.54 -0.74
CA LYS A 359 -10.02 -16.72 -1.30
C LYS A 359 -11.21 -16.26 -2.13
N ARG A 360 -11.67 -17.09 -3.06
CA ARG A 360 -12.81 -16.79 -3.95
C ARG A 360 -14.08 -16.37 -3.21
N VAL A 361 -14.38 -17.00 -2.06
CA VAL A 361 -15.51 -16.62 -1.20
C VAL A 361 -15.36 -15.21 -0.61
N GLY A 362 -14.13 -14.78 -0.34
CA GLY A 362 -13.81 -13.47 0.19
C GLY A 362 -14.08 -12.33 -0.81
N LEU A 363 -14.06 -12.60 -2.11
CA LEU A 363 -14.33 -11.59 -3.14
C LEU A 363 -15.73 -10.96 -2.99
N LYS A 364 -16.72 -11.72 -2.51
CA LYS A 364 -18.09 -11.22 -2.29
C LYS A 364 -18.19 -10.10 -1.25
N THR A 365 -17.17 -9.96 -0.40
CA THR A 365 -17.13 -8.91 0.64
C THR A 365 -16.42 -7.64 0.18
N ILE A 366 -15.72 -7.70 -0.96
CA ILE A 366 -14.96 -6.58 -1.51
C ILE A 366 -15.93 -5.67 -2.26
N LYS A 367 -16.00 -4.40 -1.84
CA LYS A 367 -16.82 -3.39 -2.51
C LYS A 367 -16.00 -2.51 -3.44
N HIS A 368 -14.78 -2.17 -3.03
CA HIS A 368 -13.90 -1.32 -3.82
C HIS A 368 -12.50 -1.93 -3.91
N ILE A 369 -11.80 -1.63 -5.00
CA ILE A 369 -10.39 -1.93 -5.21
C ILE A 369 -9.61 -0.65 -5.51
N LYS A 370 -8.32 -0.65 -5.22
CA LYS A 370 -7.45 0.48 -5.58
C LYS A 370 -7.16 0.52 -7.08
N ARG A 371 -6.90 1.71 -7.65
CA ARG A 371 -6.47 1.83 -9.06
C ARG A 371 -5.22 1.01 -9.35
N SER A 372 -4.24 1.00 -8.45
CA SER A 372 -3.02 0.18 -8.58
C SER A 372 -3.34 -1.32 -8.69
N GLN A 373 -4.32 -1.81 -7.93
CA GLN A 373 -4.78 -3.21 -7.99
C GLN A 373 -5.49 -3.49 -9.32
N TYR A 374 -6.34 -2.57 -9.78
CA TYR A 374 -6.98 -2.65 -11.09
C TYR A 374 -5.95 -2.78 -12.22
N TYR A 375 -4.94 -1.91 -12.27
CA TYR A 375 -3.92 -1.96 -13.32
C TYR A 375 -3.06 -3.22 -13.27
N ALA A 376 -2.72 -3.71 -12.06
CA ALA A 376 -2.03 -4.99 -11.91
C ALA A 376 -2.88 -6.16 -12.42
N ALA A 377 -4.17 -6.20 -12.09
CA ALA A 377 -5.10 -7.21 -12.59
C ALA A 377 -5.25 -7.13 -14.12
N LYS A 378 -5.39 -5.90 -14.65
CA LYS A 378 -5.56 -5.64 -16.10
C LYS A 378 -4.35 -6.09 -16.90
N LYS A 379 -3.14 -5.94 -16.35
CA LYS A 379 -1.91 -6.45 -16.95
C LYS A 379 -1.98 -7.98 -17.13
N ILE A 380 -2.40 -8.72 -16.11
CA ILE A 380 -2.55 -10.18 -16.17
C ILE A 380 -3.63 -10.56 -17.18
N LEU A 381 -4.79 -9.91 -17.14
CA LEU A 381 -5.89 -10.11 -18.10
C LEU A 381 -5.41 -9.95 -19.56
N ASN A 382 -4.70 -8.85 -19.86
CA ASN A 382 -4.19 -8.59 -21.20
C ASN A 382 -3.19 -9.66 -21.64
N GLN A 383 -2.27 -10.07 -20.75
CA GLN A 383 -1.33 -11.16 -21.04
C GLN A 383 -2.06 -12.48 -21.31
N ARG A 384 -3.08 -12.80 -20.51
CA ARG A 384 -3.91 -14.00 -20.66
C ARG A 384 -4.61 -14.05 -22.02
N ILE A 385 -5.26 -12.95 -22.42
CA ILE A 385 -5.96 -12.84 -23.70
C ILE A 385 -4.99 -12.91 -24.89
N GLN A 386 -3.84 -12.23 -24.81
CA GLN A 386 -2.89 -12.14 -25.93
C GLN A 386 -2.08 -13.43 -26.12
N GLN A 387 -1.57 -14.00 -25.03
CA GLN A 387 -0.61 -15.11 -25.09
C GLN A 387 -1.28 -16.47 -25.03
N LYS A 388 -2.53 -16.53 -24.53
CA LYS A 388 -3.32 -17.76 -24.34
C LYS A 388 -2.58 -18.87 -23.57
N GLN A 389 -1.57 -18.51 -22.78
CA GLN A 389 -0.94 -19.44 -21.85
C GLN A 389 -1.85 -19.70 -20.64
N PRO A 390 -1.68 -20.84 -19.94
CA PRO A 390 -2.43 -21.12 -18.72
C PRO A 390 -2.35 -19.99 -17.71
N LEU A 391 -3.48 -19.65 -17.08
CA LEU A 391 -3.55 -18.57 -16.09
C LEU A 391 -2.55 -18.79 -14.95
N GLN A 392 -2.40 -20.03 -14.49
CA GLN A 392 -1.54 -20.37 -13.36
C GLN A 392 -0.06 -20.04 -13.63
N TYR A 393 0.40 -20.07 -14.88
CA TYR A 393 1.76 -19.61 -15.22
C TYR A 393 1.90 -18.09 -15.17
N LEU A 394 0.84 -17.34 -15.46
CA LEU A 394 0.83 -15.88 -15.30
C LEU A 394 0.77 -15.48 -13.83
N LEU A 395 0.04 -16.25 -13.01
CA LEU A 395 -0.04 -16.04 -11.56
C LEU A 395 1.24 -16.52 -10.84
N GLY A 396 1.92 -17.54 -11.38
CA GLY A 396 3.12 -18.17 -10.82
C GLY A 396 2.85 -19.21 -9.74
N ASP A 397 1.60 -19.46 -9.39
CA ASP A 397 1.18 -20.45 -8.40
C ASP A 397 -0.23 -21.01 -8.69
N THR A 398 -0.55 -22.14 -8.05
CA THR A 398 -1.89 -22.73 -8.00
C THR A 398 -2.18 -23.29 -6.60
N ASN A 399 -3.45 -23.58 -6.32
CA ASN A 399 -3.83 -24.32 -5.12
C ASN A 399 -3.86 -25.83 -5.40
N PHE A 400 -3.35 -26.63 -4.46
CA PHE A 400 -3.45 -28.09 -4.49
C PHE A 400 -3.59 -28.62 -3.06
N CYS A 401 -4.68 -29.32 -2.76
CA CYS A 401 -5.01 -29.82 -1.41
C CYS A 401 -4.89 -28.75 -0.31
N GLY A 402 -5.22 -27.49 -0.61
CA GLY A 402 -5.11 -26.38 0.35
C GLY A 402 -3.71 -25.72 0.45
N HIS A 403 -2.71 -26.23 -0.28
CA HIS A 403 -1.36 -25.64 -0.35
C HIS A 403 -1.20 -24.73 -1.57
N THR A 404 -0.43 -23.66 -1.43
CA THR A 404 0.02 -22.84 -2.56
C THR A 404 1.26 -23.48 -3.17
N ILE A 405 1.15 -23.97 -4.40
CA ILE A 405 2.21 -24.63 -5.14
C ILE A 405 2.66 -23.69 -6.25
N LYS A 406 3.93 -23.29 -6.25
CA LYS A 406 4.52 -22.53 -7.35
C LYS A 406 4.57 -23.36 -8.60
N VAL A 407 4.20 -22.75 -9.72
CA VAL A 407 4.17 -23.38 -11.03
C VAL A 407 4.72 -22.44 -12.10
N ASN A 408 5.29 -23.01 -13.15
CA ASN A 408 5.78 -22.29 -14.31
C ASN A 408 5.80 -23.23 -15.52
N LYS A 409 6.18 -22.73 -16.70
CA LYS A 409 6.23 -23.48 -17.96
C LYS A 409 7.06 -24.78 -17.97
N ASN A 410 7.80 -25.09 -16.90
CA ASN A 410 8.64 -26.28 -16.80
C ASN A 410 7.97 -27.45 -16.05
N VAL A 411 6.79 -27.25 -15.46
CA VAL A 411 6.07 -28.28 -14.68
C VAL A 411 4.63 -28.43 -15.18
N LEU A 412 4.05 -29.61 -15.04
CA LEU A 412 2.61 -29.80 -15.20
C LEU A 412 1.88 -29.00 -14.10
N ILE A 413 0.81 -28.30 -14.46
CA ILE A 413 -0.02 -27.62 -13.46
C ILE A 413 -0.82 -28.70 -12.70
N PRO A 414 -0.70 -28.80 -11.35
CA PRO A 414 -1.45 -29.76 -10.54
C PRO A 414 -2.95 -29.79 -10.87
N ARG A 415 -3.50 -31.00 -11.00
CA ARG A 415 -4.89 -31.26 -11.37
C ARG A 415 -5.72 -31.67 -10.16
N PHE A 416 -7.04 -31.45 -10.24
CA PHE A 416 -7.97 -31.86 -9.18
C PHE A 416 -8.00 -33.39 -9.03
N GLU A 417 -7.87 -34.12 -10.14
CA GLU A 417 -7.80 -35.58 -10.16
C GLU A 417 -6.59 -36.11 -9.38
N THR A 418 -5.45 -35.41 -9.46
CA THR A 418 -4.23 -35.76 -8.73
C THR A 418 -4.39 -35.59 -7.21
N GLU A 419 -5.36 -34.79 -6.74
CA GLU A 419 -5.70 -34.71 -5.31
C GLU A 419 -6.22 -36.05 -4.77
N VAL A 420 -6.90 -36.85 -5.60
CA VAL A 420 -7.38 -38.20 -5.24
C VAL A 420 -6.20 -39.14 -4.99
N LEU A 421 -5.18 -39.09 -5.86
CA LEU A 421 -3.94 -39.85 -5.69
C LEU A 421 -3.20 -39.44 -4.40
N ALA A 422 -3.09 -38.13 -4.17
CA ALA A 422 -2.44 -37.59 -2.98
C ALA A 422 -3.17 -38.01 -1.69
N ASP A 423 -4.50 -37.96 -1.67
CA ASP A 423 -5.32 -38.39 -0.53
C ASP A 423 -5.19 -39.89 -0.24
N LEU A 424 -5.18 -40.74 -1.29
CA LEU A 424 -4.99 -42.18 -1.13
C LEU A 424 -3.60 -42.51 -0.56
N CYS A 425 -2.57 -41.88 -1.11
CA CYS A 425 -1.19 -42.02 -0.62
C CYS A 425 -1.08 -41.54 0.83
N LEU A 426 -1.73 -40.41 1.16
CA LEU A 426 -1.73 -39.86 2.51
C LEU A 426 -2.38 -40.83 3.51
N LYS A 427 -3.53 -41.42 3.19
CA LYS A 427 -4.20 -42.41 4.04
C LYS A 427 -3.28 -43.60 4.34
N LYS A 428 -2.62 -44.17 3.33
CA LYS A 428 -1.69 -45.30 3.54
C LYS A 428 -0.44 -44.90 4.33
N ALA A 429 0.11 -43.73 4.07
CA ALA A 429 1.24 -43.23 4.84
C ALA A 429 0.86 -42.97 6.32
N GLN A 430 -0.37 -42.49 6.58
CA GLN A 430 -0.89 -42.31 7.93
C GLN A 430 -1.10 -43.64 8.65
N GLU A 431 -1.62 -44.67 7.98
CA GLU A 431 -1.74 -46.03 8.55
C GLU A 431 -0.36 -46.54 9.01
N LEU A 432 0.68 -46.39 8.18
CA LEU A 432 2.05 -46.78 8.52
C LEU A 432 2.61 -45.96 9.70
N ALA A 433 2.38 -44.65 9.71
CA ALA A 433 2.82 -43.78 10.80
C ALA A 433 2.13 -44.11 12.13
N GLN A 434 0.83 -44.39 12.11
CA GLN A 434 0.06 -44.82 13.29
C GLN A 434 0.52 -46.18 13.83
N ALA A 435 1.02 -47.05 12.95
CA ALA A 435 1.66 -48.31 13.33
C ALA A 435 3.10 -48.13 13.86
N GLY A 436 3.55 -46.89 14.08
CA GLY A 436 4.87 -46.57 14.65
C GLY A 436 6.03 -46.63 13.63
N LYS A 437 5.75 -46.78 12.34
CA LYS A 437 6.79 -46.71 11.29
C LYS A 437 7.06 -45.26 10.88
N GLN A 438 8.24 -45.01 10.32
CA GLN A 438 8.54 -43.77 9.58
C GLN A 438 8.37 -44.07 8.09
N PRO A 439 7.27 -43.63 7.45
CA PRO A 439 7.00 -44.01 6.07
C PRO A 439 8.09 -43.48 5.13
N LYS A 440 8.67 -44.36 4.32
CA LYS A 440 9.57 -43.99 3.22
C LYS A 440 8.77 -43.93 1.94
N ILE A 441 8.66 -42.75 1.35
CA ILE A 441 7.80 -42.51 0.19
C ILE A 441 8.65 -41.98 -0.97
N LEU A 442 8.43 -42.52 -2.17
CA LEU A 442 9.00 -42.02 -3.42
C LEU A 442 7.89 -41.38 -4.25
N ASP A 443 8.00 -40.07 -4.52
CA ASP A 443 7.19 -39.34 -5.50
C ASP A 443 7.95 -39.30 -6.84
N LEU A 444 7.60 -40.20 -7.75
CA LEU A 444 8.29 -40.44 -9.01
C LEU A 444 7.67 -39.60 -10.13
N GLY A 445 8.47 -38.72 -10.75
CA GLY A 445 7.94 -37.72 -11.69
C GLY A 445 7.25 -36.57 -10.96
N THR A 446 7.88 -36.04 -9.91
CA THR A 446 7.28 -35.11 -8.95
C THR A 446 6.80 -33.78 -9.56
N GLY A 447 7.35 -33.37 -10.71
CA GLY A 447 6.94 -32.14 -11.40
C GLY A 447 7.11 -30.90 -10.52
N SER A 448 5.99 -30.30 -10.09
CA SER A 448 5.98 -29.15 -9.17
C SER A 448 6.20 -29.52 -7.71
N GLY A 449 6.22 -30.81 -7.35
CA GLY A 449 6.32 -31.28 -5.98
C GLY A 449 5.00 -31.32 -5.21
N CYS A 450 3.86 -31.22 -5.89
CA CYS A 450 2.56 -31.04 -5.23
C CYS A 450 2.19 -32.20 -4.29
N ILE A 451 2.37 -33.46 -4.72
CA ILE A 451 2.10 -34.66 -3.89
C ILE A 451 3.08 -34.72 -2.70
N ALA A 452 4.38 -34.56 -2.96
CA ALA A 452 5.40 -34.54 -1.91
C ALA A 452 5.14 -33.47 -0.83
N VAL A 453 4.70 -32.27 -1.21
CA VAL A 453 4.35 -31.18 -0.27
C VAL A 453 3.20 -31.59 0.65
N VAL A 454 2.12 -32.17 0.10
CA VAL A 454 0.96 -32.61 0.88
C VAL A 454 1.36 -33.67 1.90
N LEU A 455 2.13 -34.68 1.46
CA LEU A 455 2.59 -35.76 2.33
C LEU A 455 3.54 -35.25 3.42
N ALA A 456 4.47 -34.37 3.06
CA ALA A 456 5.43 -33.80 3.98
C ALA A 456 4.77 -32.90 5.02
N ASP A 457 3.73 -32.16 4.63
CA ASP A 457 3.01 -31.33 5.56
C ASP A 457 2.23 -32.15 6.59
N ALA A 458 1.52 -33.18 6.12
CA ALA A 458 0.66 -33.98 6.97
C ALA A 458 1.43 -34.96 7.88
N ILE A 459 2.56 -35.52 7.42
CA ILE A 459 3.31 -36.55 8.15
C ILE A 459 4.77 -36.12 8.33
N LYS A 460 5.04 -35.42 9.44
CA LYS A 460 6.38 -34.87 9.74
C LYS A 460 7.47 -35.93 9.91
N SER A 461 7.09 -37.18 10.23
CA SER A 461 8.01 -38.32 10.37
C SER A 461 8.29 -39.06 9.06
N ALA A 462 7.55 -38.77 7.98
CA ALA A 462 7.76 -39.43 6.68
C ALA A 462 9.05 -38.95 6.03
N GLN A 463 9.78 -39.85 5.39
CA GLN A 463 10.95 -39.57 4.57
C GLN A 463 10.53 -39.61 3.10
N ILE A 464 10.43 -38.44 2.46
CA ILE A 464 9.95 -38.32 1.09
C ILE A 464 11.14 -38.09 0.16
N THR A 465 11.26 -38.93 -0.86
CA THR A 465 12.15 -38.74 -1.99
C THR A 465 11.31 -38.30 -3.17
N ALA A 466 11.58 -37.13 -3.73
CA ALA A 466 10.87 -36.59 -4.90
C ALA A 466 11.83 -36.58 -6.09
N SER A 467 11.49 -37.25 -7.19
CA SER A 467 12.37 -37.35 -8.34
C SER A 467 11.72 -36.90 -9.64
N ASP A 468 12.52 -36.35 -10.54
CA ASP A 468 12.10 -35.99 -11.90
C ASP A 468 13.28 -36.11 -12.87
N ILE A 469 12.97 -36.40 -14.14
CA ILE A 469 13.97 -36.38 -15.22
C ILE A 469 14.31 -34.95 -15.64
N SER A 470 13.42 -34.00 -15.38
CA SER A 470 13.58 -32.59 -15.71
C SER A 470 14.20 -31.82 -14.55
N LYS A 471 15.48 -31.45 -14.70
CA LYS A 471 16.14 -30.53 -13.77
C LYS A 471 15.39 -29.22 -13.58
N ALA A 472 14.73 -28.71 -14.63
CA ALA A 472 13.93 -27.48 -14.56
C ALA A 472 12.65 -27.66 -13.73
N ALA A 473 12.02 -28.85 -13.79
CA ALA A 473 10.89 -29.20 -12.92
C ALA A 473 11.36 -29.29 -11.47
N LEU A 474 12.46 -30.00 -11.21
CA LEU A 474 13.05 -30.12 -9.88
C LEU A 474 13.42 -28.78 -9.25
N ASN A 475 13.96 -27.84 -10.02
CA ASN A 475 14.22 -26.49 -9.50
C ASN A 475 12.94 -25.82 -8.99
N THR A 476 11.81 -26.03 -9.67
CA THR A 476 10.50 -25.52 -9.25
C THR A 476 10.01 -26.26 -7.99
N ALA A 477 10.14 -27.58 -7.97
CA ALA A 477 9.78 -28.39 -6.81
C ALA A 477 10.60 -28.00 -5.56
N ILE A 478 11.91 -27.81 -5.70
CA ILE A 478 12.82 -27.36 -4.63
C ILE A 478 12.37 -26.02 -4.04
N GLU A 479 11.84 -25.09 -4.85
CA GLU A 479 11.27 -23.86 -4.30
C GLU A 479 10.04 -24.11 -3.42
N ASN A 480 9.19 -25.06 -3.80
CA ASN A 480 8.03 -25.49 -3.01
C ASN A 480 8.44 -26.29 -1.76
N PHE A 481 9.58 -26.97 -1.81
CA PHE A 481 10.09 -27.79 -0.70
C PHE A 481 10.79 -26.98 0.39
N LYS A 482 11.16 -25.71 0.16
CA LYS A 482 11.87 -24.87 1.16
C LYS A 482 11.30 -24.90 2.59
N PRO A 483 9.97 -24.96 2.82
CA PRO A 483 9.41 -25.06 4.18
C PRO A 483 9.59 -26.44 4.85
N TYR A 484 9.96 -27.48 4.10
CA TYR A 484 9.94 -28.87 4.51
C TYR A 484 11.35 -29.45 4.58
N GLN A 485 11.70 -30.07 5.70
CA GLN A 485 13.03 -30.68 5.91
C GLN A 485 13.05 -32.18 5.58
N ASN A 486 11.87 -32.78 5.38
CA ASN A 486 11.69 -34.21 5.19
C ASN A 486 11.45 -34.61 3.72
N ILE A 487 11.78 -33.72 2.79
CA ILE A 487 11.74 -33.96 1.34
C ILE A 487 13.16 -33.88 0.77
N THR A 488 13.56 -34.89 0.02
CA THR A 488 14.83 -34.92 -0.74
C THR A 488 14.54 -34.96 -2.22
N ALA A 489 15.08 -34.00 -2.98
CA ALA A 489 14.91 -33.91 -4.43
C ALA A 489 16.06 -34.62 -5.17
N ILE A 490 15.75 -35.47 -6.16
CA ILE A 490 16.75 -36.24 -6.94
C ILE A 490 16.44 -36.17 -8.44
N GLU A 491 17.43 -35.78 -9.24
CA GLU A 491 17.34 -35.87 -10.71
C GLU A 491 17.53 -37.33 -11.15
N SER A 492 16.52 -37.93 -11.77
CA SER A 492 16.50 -39.35 -12.16
C SER A 492 15.57 -39.60 -13.34
N ASP A 493 16.00 -40.42 -14.30
CA ASP A 493 15.07 -41.07 -15.24
C ASP A 493 14.46 -42.29 -14.57
N LEU A 494 13.21 -42.16 -14.14
CA LEU A 494 12.52 -43.14 -13.32
C LEU A 494 13.41 -43.56 -12.12
N PHE A 495 13.82 -44.83 -12.07
CA PHE A 495 14.58 -45.41 -10.98
C PHE A 495 16.12 -45.31 -11.13
N GLY A 496 16.63 -44.73 -12.23
CA GLY A 496 18.07 -44.79 -12.57
C GLY A 496 19.03 -44.27 -11.50
N ASN A 497 18.70 -43.18 -10.81
CA ASN A 497 19.49 -42.60 -9.72
C ASN A 497 18.82 -42.80 -8.34
N ILE A 498 17.81 -43.66 -8.25
CA ILE A 498 17.09 -43.95 -7.02
C ILE A 498 17.79 -45.07 -6.27
N SER A 499 17.88 -44.96 -4.95
CA SER A 499 18.49 -45.97 -4.09
C SER A 499 17.63 -46.23 -2.87
N GLY A 500 17.76 -47.44 -2.31
CA GLY A 500 16.98 -47.89 -1.16
C GLY A 500 15.62 -48.50 -1.54
N GLN A 501 14.84 -48.80 -0.51
CA GLN A 501 13.48 -49.33 -0.64
C GLN A 501 12.48 -48.40 0.05
N PHE A 502 11.28 -48.34 -0.50
CA PHE A 502 10.19 -47.47 -0.10
C PHE A 502 8.96 -48.29 0.34
N ASP A 503 8.22 -47.76 1.31
CA ASP A 503 6.92 -48.30 1.71
C ASP A 503 5.86 -47.97 0.67
N ILE A 504 5.96 -46.79 0.04
CA ILE A 504 5.03 -46.30 -0.98
C ILE A 504 5.81 -45.65 -2.12
N ILE A 505 5.49 -46.01 -3.36
CA ILE A 505 5.87 -45.29 -4.57
C ILE A 505 4.59 -44.70 -5.15
N VAL A 506 4.55 -43.38 -5.28
CA VAL A 506 3.43 -42.62 -5.85
C VAL A 506 3.90 -41.91 -7.11
N THR A 507 3.07 -41.87 -8.15
CA THR A 507 3.42 -41.21 -9.41
C THR A 507 2.20 -40.78 -10.22
N ASN A 508 2.30 -39.62 -10.84
CA ASN A 508 1.43 -39.22 -11.95
C ASN A 508 2.28 -39.21 -13.24
N PRO A 509 2.47 -40.37 -13.90
CA PRO A 509 3.30 -40.48 -15.08
C PRO A 509 2.58 -39.90 -16.32
N PRO A 510 3.31 -39.52 -17.37
CA PRO A 510 2.68 -39.15 -18.63
C PRO A 510 1.92 -40.35 -19.22
N TYR A 511 0.63 -40.17 -19.46
CA TYR A 511 -0.28 -41.23 -19.93
C TYR A 511 -1.05 -40.90 -21.20
N VAL A 512 -0.86 -39.70 -21.78
CA VAL A 512 -1.58 -39.29 -23.00
C VAL A 512 -0.94 -39.94 -24.22
N LYS A 513 -1.75 -40.47 -25.14
CA LYS A 513 -1.24 -41.05 -26.38
C LYS A 513 -0.60 -39.98 -27.25
N THR A 514 0.54 -40.30 -27.87
CA THR A 514 1.26 -39.34 -28.74
C THR A 514 0.37 -38.76 -29.85
N GLY A 515 -0.52 -39.58 -30.42
CA GLY A 515 -1.47 -39.16 -31.47
C GLY A 515 -2.56 -38.18 -30.98
N GLU A 516 -2.85 -38.13 -29.68
CA GLU A 516 -3.89 -37.28 -29.10
C GLU A 516 -3.35 -35.89 -28.67
N LEU A 517 -2.04 -35.72 -28.55
CA LEU A 517 -1.40 -34.47 -28.12
C LEU A 517 -1.79 -33.27 -29.01
N ALA A 518 -1.96 -33.49 -30.31
CA ALA A 518 -2.36 -32.46 -31.26
C ALA A 518 -3.80 -31.97 -31.04
N ASN A 519 -4.64 -32.76 -30.37
CA ASN A 519 -6.05 -32.44 -30.10
C ASN A 519 -6.28 -31.84 -28.71
N LEU A 520 -5.24 -31.77 -27.87
CA LEU A 520 -5.34 -31.16 -26.54
C LEU A 520 -5.76 -29.68 -26.62
N PRO A 521 -6.44 -29.15 -25.58
CA PRO A 521 -6.70 -27.73 -25.46
C PRO A 521 -5.43 -26.91 -25.61
N PHE A 522 -5.53 -25.71 -26.19
CA PHE A 522 -4.36 -24.87 -26.50
C PHE A 522 -3.48 -24.59 -25.28
N GLU A 523 -4.10 -24.41 -24.11
CA GLU A 523 -3.41 -24.16 -22.84
C GLU A 523 -2.59 -25.34 -22.38
N VAL A 524 -3.16 -26.55 -22.46
CA VAL A 524 -2.46 -27.79 -22.10
C VAL A 524 -1.26 -28.03 -23.01
N LYS A 525 -1.34 -27.61 -24.28
CA LYS A 525 -0.21 -27.66 -25.22
C LYS A 525 0.96 -26.75 -24.83
N GLN A 526 0.75 -25.76 -23.96
CA GLN A 526 1.83 -24.92 -23.44
C GLN A 526 2.57 -25.57 -22.27
N GLU A 527 2.08 -26.69 -21.75
CA GLU A 527 2.73 -27.45 -20.68
C GLU A 527 3.84 -28.36 -21.25
N PRO A 528 4.80 -28.82 -20.41
CA PRO A 528 5.90 -29.64 -20.89
C PRO A 528 5.39 -30.92 -21.56
N LYS A 529 5.71 -31.11 -22.85
CA LYS A 529 5.33 -32.33 -23.60
C LYS A 529 5.76 -33.62 -22.88
N LYS A 530 6.93 -33.61 -22.23
CA LYS A 530 7.45 -34.76 -21.46
C LYS A 530 6.56 -35.16 -20.28
N ALA A 531 5.77 -34.24 -19.73
CA ALA A 531 4.83 -34.52 -18.65
C ALA A 531 3.48 -35.05 -19.15
N LEU A 532 3.25 -35.07 -20.47
CA LEU A 532 1.99 -35.50 -21.08
C LEU A 532 2.14 -36.79 -21.90
N ASP A 533 3.19 -36.88 -22.73
CA ASP A 533 3.38 -37.92 -23.75
C ASP A 533 3.76 -39.29 -23.15
N GLY A 534 2.78 -40.20 -23.07
CA GLY A 534 2.94 -41.57 -22.60
C GLY A 534 3.34 -42.56 -23.70
N GLY A 535 3.64 -42.09 -24.92
CA GLY A 535 3.96 -42.93 -26.08
C GLY A 535 2.74 -43.30 -26.93
N GLU A 536 2.92 -44.25 -27.86
CA GLU A 536 1.93 -44.59 -28.88
C GLU A 536 0.58 -45.04 -28.29
N ASP A 537 0.60 -45.93 -27.29
CA ASP A 537 -0.57 -46.42 -26.56
C ASP A 537 -0.85 -45.67 -25.24
N GLY A 538 0.00 -44.70 -24.89
CA GLY A 538 -0.06 -43.96 -23.62
C GLY A 538 0.45 -44.75 -22.40
N LEU A 539 0.99 -45.96 -22.59
CA LEU A 539 1.42 -46.84 -21.50
C LEU A 539 2.93 -47.07 -21.44
N SER A 540 3.73 -46.46 -22.34
CA SER A 540 5.18 -46.72 -22.45
C SER A 540 5.92 -46.48 -21.13
N ILE A 541 5.66 -45.33 -20.50
CA ILE A 541 6.28 -44.99 -19.21
C ILE A 541 5.71 -45.83 -18.07
N ILE A 542 4.39 -46.06 -18.07
CA ILE A 542 3.72 -46.91 -17.07
C ILE A 542 4.30 -48.34 -17.07
N ARG A 543 4.51 -48.94 -18.25
CA ARG A 543 5.13 -50.28 -18.37
C ARG A 543 6.53 -50.32 -17.77
N ARG A 544 7.36 -49.30 -18.02
CA ARG A 544 8.70 -49.17 -17.42
C ARG A 544 8.62 -49.08 -15.89
N ILE A 545 7.66 -48.30 -15.36
CA ILE A 545 7.47 -48.15 -13.91
C ILE A 545 7.07 -49.48 -13.28
N ILE A 546 6.05 -50.15 -13.81
CA ILE A 546 5.59 -51.47 -13.33
C ILE A 546 6.73 -52.49 -13.32
N ASN A 547 7.53 -52.50 -14.39
CA ASN A 547 8.65 -53.43 -14.54
C ASN A 547 9.71 -53.30 -13.45
N ASP A 548 10.00 -52.09 -12.96
CA ASP A 548 11.12 -51.86 -12.05
C ASP A 548 10.70 -51.56 -10.60
N ALA A 549 9.49 -51.08 -10.35
CA ALA A 549 9.06 -50.61 -9.02
C ALA A 549 9.15 -51.68 -7.92
N HIS A 550 8.89 -52.95 -8.23
CA HIS A 550 9.00 -54.07 -7.27
C HIS A 550 10.42 -54.22 -6.68
N LYS A 551 11.46 -53.75 -7.38
CA LYS A 551 12.86 -53.77 -6.89
C LYS A 551 13.10 -52.72 -5.81
N PHE A 552 12.30 -51.64 -5.83
CA PHE A 552 12.40 -50.49 -4.93
C PHE A 552 11.30 -50.46 -3.87
N LEU A 553 10.33 -51.37 -3.90
CA LEU A 553 9.35 -51.53 -2.83
C LEU A 553 9.84 -52.52 -1.78
N VAL A 554 9.52 -52.24 -0.51
CA VAL A 554 9.56 -53.26 0.55
C VAL A 554 8.45 -54.29 0.35
N GLU A 555 8.57 -55.47 0.97
CA GLU A 555 7.49 -56.47 0.98
C GLU A 555 6.19 -55.86 1.53
N GLY A 556 5.08 -56.04 0.82
CA GLY A 556 3.80 -55.45 1.18
C GLY A 556 3.70 -53.93 0.98
N GLY A 557 4.72 -53.28 0.37
CA GLY A 557 4.68 -51.88 -0.04
C GLY A 557 3.73 -51.63 -1.21
N TYR A 558 3.42 -50.36 -1.49
CA TYR A 558 2.41 -49.97 -2.47
C TYR A 558 2.99 -49.15 -3.63
N LEU A 559 2.62 -49.49 -4.87
CA LEU A 559 2.76 -48.63 -6.04
C LEU A 559 1.38 -48.03 -6.36
N MET A 560 1.29 -46.71 -6.37
CA MET A 560 0.07 -45.96 -6.68
C MET A 560 0.32 -45.06 -7.88
N MET A 561 -0.49 -45.18 -8.93
CA MET A 561 -0.30 -44.43 -10.16
C MET A 561 -1.60 -43.77 -10.61
N GLU A 562 -1.53 -42.49 -10.98
CA GLU A 562 -2.57 -41.87 -11.80
C GLU A 562 -2.49 -42.45 -13.23
N VAL A 563 -3.65 -42.75 -13.82
CA VAL A 563 -3.76 -43.36 -15.14
C VAL A 563 -4.89 -42.72 -15.96
N GLY A 564 -4.77 -42.81 -17.28
CA GLY A 564 -5.78 -42.32 -18.21
C GLY A 564 -7.04 -43.18 -18.25
N ILE A 565 -8.12 -42.62 -18.77
CA ILE A 565 -9.42 -43.30 -18.92
C ILE A 565 -9.24 -44.59 -19.75
N GLY A 566 -9.77 -45.70 -19.26
CA GLY A 566 -9.72 -47.02 -19.92
C GLY A 566 -8.36 -47.73 -19.83
N GLN A 567 -7.32 -47.11 -19.27
CA GLN A 567 -6.04 -47.75 -19.01
C GLN A 567 -6.03 -48.73 -17.81
N PRO A 568 -6.83 -48.56 -16.73
CA PRO A 568 -6.83 -49.49 -15.60
C PRO A 568 -7.05 -50.96 -15.99
N GLU A 569 -8.00 -51.23 -16.90
CA GLU A 569 -8.28 -52.59 -17.38
C GLU A 569 -7.07 -53.21 -18.09
N ILE A 570 -6.43 -52.45 -18.99
CA ILE A 570 -5.24 -52.90 -19.73
C ILE A 570 -4.08 -53.16 -18.76
N ILE A 571 -3.89 -52.28 -17.76
CA ILE A 571 -2.83 -52.44 -16.77
C ILE A 571 -3.10 -53.68 -15.89
N GLN A 572 -4.35 -53.94 -15.51
CA GLN A 572 -4.71 -55.16 -14.78
C GLN A 572 -4.35 -56.42 -15.54
N GLU A 573 -4.58 -56.46 -16.85
CA GLU A 573 -4.18 -57.60 -17.70
C GLU A 573 -2.65 -57.76 -17.77
N ILE A 574 -1.91 -56.65 -17.91
CA ILE A 574 -0.44 -56.67 -17.90
C ILE A 574 0.08 -57.25 -16.59
N ILE A 575 -0.45 -56.81 -15.45
CA ILE A 575 -0.03 -57.31 -14.14
C ILE A 575 -0.33 -58.80 -14.00
N LYS A 576 -1.56 -59.23 -14.32
CA LYS A 576 -1.96 -60.65 -14.21
C LYS A 576 -1.12 -61.57 -15.09
N ASN A 577 -0.75 -61.12 -16.29
CA ASN A 577 -0.07 -61.97 -17.27
C ASN A 577 1.45 -61.96 -17.15
N GLN A 578 2.05 -60.86 -16.67
CA GLN A 578 3.51 -60.66 -16.73
C GLN A 578 4.16 -60.39 -15.37
N TYR A 579 3.40 -59.94 -14.38
CA TYR A 579 3.96 -59.46 -13.10
C TYR A 579 3.19 -59.97 -11.86
N SER A 580 2.45 -61.08 -12.00
CA SER A 580 1.67 -61.69 -10.90
C SER A 580 2.53 -62.16 -9.73
N ASP A 581 3.79 -62.51 -10.01
CA ASP A 581 4.76 -62.95 -9.00
C ASP A 581 5.29 -61.77 -8.16
N TYR A 582 5.09 -60.53 -8.63
CA TYR A 582 5.63 -59.32 -7.99
C TYR A 582 4.54 -58.44 -7.37
N TYR A 583 3.33 -58.44 -7.92
CA TYR A 583 2.23 -57.60 -7.44
C TYR A 583 0.94 -58.40 -7.24
N HIS A 584 0.25 -58.08 -6.15
CA HIS A 584 -1.09 -58.59 -5.82
C HIS A 584 -2.02 -57.44 -5.39
N ASN A 585 -3.28 -57.75 -5.09
CA ASN A 585 -4.31 -56.82 -4.62
C ASN A 585 -4.41 -55.54 -5.46
N ILE A 586 -4.79 -55.70 -6.74
CA ILE A 586 -4.99 -54.56 -7.64
C ILE A 586 -6.27 -53.83 -7.27
N GLU A 587 -6.14 -52.59 -6.80
CA GLU A 587 -7.28 -51.72 -6.46
C GLU A 587 -7.39 -50.58 -7.48
N ILE A 588 -8.62 -50.29 -7.92
CA ILE A 588 -8.93 -49.15 -8.80
C ILE A 588 -9.76 -48.16 -8.01
N THR A 589 -9.28 -46.92 -7.92
CA THR A 589 -10.00 -45.81 -7.28
C THR A 589 -10.53 -44.85 -8.32
N LYS A 590 -11.79 -44.45 -8.14
CA LYS A 590 -12.48 -43.49 -8.99
C LYS A 590 -12.33 -42.08 -8.44
N ASP A 591 -12.28 -41.09 -9.33
CA ASP A 591 -12.38 -39.69 -8.96
C ASP A 591 -13.83 -39.30 -8.60
N LEU A 592 -14.03 -38.02 -8.27
CA LEU A 592 -15.34 -37.49 -7.88
C LEU A 592 -16.39 -37.56 -8.99
N ASP A 593 -15.96 -37.65 -10.24
CA ASP A 593 -16.83 -37.82 -11.42
C ASP A 593 -17.10 -39.30 -11.75
N GLY A 594 -16.59 -40.22 -10.92
CA GLY A 594 -16.77 -41.66 -11.09
C GLY A 594 -15.86 -42.28 -12.15
N ILE A 595 -14.85 -41.54 -12.63
CA ILE A 595 -13.89 -42.02 -13.61
C ILE A 595 -12.75 -42.74 -12.90
N GLU A 596 -12.38 -43.92 -13.40
CA GLU A 596 -11.24 -44.68 -12.87
C GLU A 596 -9.93 -43.95 -13.17
N ARG A 597 -9.25 -43.53 -12.10
CA ARG A 597 -8.16 -42.56 -12.19
C ARG A 597 -6.88 -43.03 -11.53
N VAL A 598 -6.98 -43.87 -10.51
CA VAL A 598 -5.82 -44.35 -9.75
C VAL A 598 -5.82 -45.86 -9.70
N ILE A 599 -4.68 -46.47 -10.03
CA ILE A 599 -4.43 -47.90 -9.81
C ILE A 599 -3.42 -48.07 -8.66
N THR A 600 -3.75 -48.95 -7.73
CA THR A 600 -2.88 -49.32 -6.60
C THR A 600 -2.50 -50.79 -6.70
N LEU A 601 -1.20 -51.06 -6.60
CA LEU A 601 -0.61 -52.38 -6.66
C LEU A 601 0.16 -52.62 -5.36
N LYS A 602 -0.01 -53.78 -4.74
CA LYS A 602 0.74 -54.15 -3.55
C LYS A 602 1.83 -55.14 -3.92
N LYS A 603 3.08 -54.88 -3.51
CA LYS A 603 4.18 -55.82 -3.70
C LYS A 603 3.91 -57.09 -2.89
N VAL A 604 4.01 -58.25 -3.55
CA VAL A 604 3.99 -59.59 -2.92
C VAL A 604 5.00 -59.63 -1.80
#